data_AF-A0AAD3NEF9-F1
#
_entry.id   AF-A0AAD3NEF9-F1
#
_cell.length_a   1.000
_cell.length_b   1.000
_cell.length_c   1.000
_cell.angle_alpha   90.00
_cell.angle_beta   90.00
_cell.angle_gamma   90.00
#
_symmetry.space_group_name_H-M   'P 1'
#
loop_
_entity.id
_entity.type
_entity.pdbx_description
1 polymer ?
#
loop_
_entity_poly.entity_id
_entity_poly.type
_entity_poly.pdbx_seq_one_letter_code
_entity_poly.pdbx_strand_id
1 'polypeptide(L)'
;MLSVRAVYEIAQVKAEDECFKMRNTSLETVVKNIIGSARSLGIKVVNDAVAERNSLQGKKWRRVYGREGKRGRDGVMMMAMMRPREE
;
A
#
# COMPACT_ATOMS: atom_id res chain seq x y z
N MET A 1 1.07 -1.98 -1.45
CA MET A 1 1.79 -1.05 -0.57
C MET A 1 0.80 -0.01 -0.09
N LEU A 2 0.74 0.27 1.21
CA LEU A 2 -0.20 1.24 1.81
C LEU A 2 0.56 2.43 2.38
N SER A 3 -0.06 3.60 2.35
CA SER A 3 0.52 4.79 2.97
C SER A 3 0.06 4.94 4.43
N VAL A 4 0.84 5.63 5.27
CA VAL A 4 0.47 5.88 6.67
C VAL A 4 -0.84 6.66 6.76
N ARG A 5 -1.06 7.62 5.85
CA ARG A 5 -2.33 8.35 5.77
C ARG A 5 -3.52 7.43 5.51
N ALA A 6 -3.42 6.51 4.55
CA ALA A 6 -4.50 5.56 4.26
C ALA A 6 -4.82 4.66 5.46
N VAL A 7 -3.80 4.24 6.23
CA VAL A 7 -4.00 3.48 7.47
C VAL A 7 -4.76 4.30 8.50
N TYR A 8 -4.45 5.59 8.64
CA TYR A 8 -5.12 6.49 9.57
C TYR A 8 -6.58 6.73 9.19
N GLU A 9 -6.87 6.94 7.91
CA GLU A 9 -8.24 7.09 7.39
C GLU A 9 -9.09 5.83 7.68
N ILE A 10 -8.53 4.63 7.47
CA ILE A 10 -9.20 3.37 7.83
C ILE A 10 -9.40 3.29 9.35
N ALA A 11 -8.40 3.69 10.14
CA ALA A 11 -8.49 3.64 11.59
C ALA A 11 -9.57 4.56 12.15
N GLN A 12 -9.80 5.73 11.55
CA GLN A 12 -10.87 6.64 11.96
C GLN A 12 -12.24 5.99 11.78
N VAL A 13 -12.52 5.45 10.60
CA VAL A 13 -13.79 4.74 10.34
C VAL A 13 -13.94 3.52 11.25
N LYS A 14 -12.85 2.77 11.43
CA LYS A 14 -12.85 1.53 12.23
C LYS A 14 -12.97 1.79 13.74
N ALA A 15 -12.55 2.94 14.23
CA ALA A 15 -12.74 3.34 15.62
C ALA A 15 -14.21 3.58 15.97
N GLU A 16 -15.08 3.80 14.97
CA GLU A 16 -16.52 3.94 15.18
C GLU A 16 -17.26 2.61 15.37
N ASP A 17 -16.61 1.47 15.11
CA ASP A 17 -17.23 0.16 15.32
C ASP A 17 -17.49 -0.09 16.82
N GLU A 18 -18.62 -0.74 17.12
CA GLU A 18 -19.05 -1.07 18.49
C GLU A 18 -17.97 -1.79 19.31
N CYS A 19 -17.20 -2.70 18.68
CA CYS A 19 -16.11 -3.42 19.32
C CYS A 19 -15.02 -2.50 19.91
N PHE A 20 -14.74 -1.37 19.24
CA PHE A 20 -13.71 -0.43 19.68
C PHE A 20 -14.26 0.63 20.64
N LYS A 21 -15.52 1.02 20.48
CA LYS A 21 -16.26 1.90 21.41
C LYS A 21 -16.44 1.26 22.78
N MET A 22 -16.90 0.00 22.84
CA MET A 22 -17.11 -0.73 24.10
C MET A 22 -15.82 -0.89 24.91
N ARG A 23 -14.68 -1.01 24.23
CA ARG A 23 -13.36 -1.20 24.87
C ARG A 23 -12.63 0.12 25.16
N ASN A 24 -13.25 1.25 24.84
CA ASN A 24 -12.66 2.59 24.94
C ASN A 24 -11.24 2.64 24.35
N THR A 25 -11.08 1.97 23.22
CA THR A 25 -9.76 1.70 22.64
C THR A 25 -9.22 2.96 21.98
N SER A 26 -7.96 3.32 22.27
CA SER A 26 -7.33 4.47 21.63
C SER A 26 -7.14 4.26 20.13
N LEU A 27 -7.23 5.33 19.35
CA LEU A 27 -6.99 5.30 17.90
C LEU A 27 -5.60 4.72 17.56
N GLU A 28 -4.60 4.97 18.41
CA GLU A 28 -3.25 4.39 18.29
C GLU A 28 -3.29 2.86 18.28
N THR A 29 -4.12 2.27 19.15
CA THR A 29 -4.27 0.81 19.24
C THR A 29 -4.95 0.25 17.98
N VAL A 30 -5.96 0.96 17.47
CA VAL A 30 -6.64 0.61 16.21
C VAL A 30 -5.66 0.64 15.04
N VAL A 31 -4.83 1.69 14.95
CA VAL A 31 -3.77 1.82 13.94
C VAL A 31 -2.77 0.67 14.04
N LYS A 32 -2.26 0.34 15.24
CA LYS A 32 -1.35 -0.80 15.44
C LYS A 32 -1.96 -2.12 14.97
N ASN A 33 -3.24 -2.36 15.26
CA ASN A 33 -3.96 -3.55 14.81
C ASN A 33 -4.10 -3.62 13.29
N ILE A 34 -4.38 -2.48 12.63
CA ILE A 34 -4.48 -2.40 11.16
C ILE A 34 -3.10 -2.65 10.52
N ILE A 35 -2.03 -2.06 11.06
CA ILE A 35 -0.66 -2.29 10.58
C ILE A 35 -0.28 -3.77 10.73
N GLY A 36 -0.58 -4.38 11.87
CA GLY A 36 -0.37 -5.81 12.09
C GLY A 36 -1.09 -6.65 11.05
N SER A 37 -2.37 -6.34 10.79
CA SER A 37 -3.19 -7.03 9.79
C SER A 37 -2.64 -6.85 8.37
N ALA A 38 -2.25 -5.64 7.99
CA ALA A 38 -1.63 -5.36 6.70
C ALA A 38 -0.33 -6.14 6.51
N ARG A 39 0.51 -6.22 7.54
CA ARG A 39 1.75 -7.00 7.53
C ARG A 39 1.49 -8.50 7.34
N SER A 40 0.49 -9.07 8.02
CA SER A 40 0.08 -10.47 7.84
C SER A 40 -0.44 -10.77 6.44
N LEU A 41 -1.02 -9.77 5.77
CA LEU A 41 -1.46 -9.86 4.37
C LEU A 41 -0.32 -9.63 3.35
N GLY A 42 0.92 -9.43 3.81
CA GLY A 42 2.06 -9.13 2.94
C GLY A 42 2.06 -7.70 2.38
N ILE A 43 1.30 -6.79 2.99
CA ILE A 43 1.20 -5.41 2.54
C ILE A 43 2.22 -4.55 3.31
N LYS A 44 3.23 -4.04 2.60
CA LYS A 44 4.19 -3.06 3.15
C LYS A 44 3.49 -1.71 3.37
N VAL A 45 3.49 -1.25 4.63
CA VAL A 45 3.07 0.11 5.01
C VAL A 45 4.28 1.02 4.88
N VAL A 46 4.14 2.12 4.16
CA VAL A 46 5.22 3.08 3.89
C VAL A 46 4.79 4.50 4.22
N ASN A 47 5.77 5.36 4.49
CA ASN A 47 5.52 6.79 4.65
C ASN A 47 4.97 7.39 3.33
N ASP A 48 4.13 8.41 3.43
CA ASP A 48 3.46 9.06 2.29
C ASP A 48 4.46 9.57 1.24
N ALA A 49 5.61 10.10 1.66
CA ALA A 49 6.66 10.55 0.73
C ALA A 49 7.22 9.39 -0.13
N VAL A 50 7.33 8.20 0.45
CA VAL A 50 7.78 6.99 -0.25
C VAL A 50 6.65 6.43 -1.13
N ALA A 51 5.40 6.49 -0.66
CA ALA A 51 4.23 6.11 -1.46
C ALA A 51 4.11 6.97 -2.73
N GLU A 52 4.27 8.29 -2.60
CA GLU A 52 4.22 9.23 -3.71
C GLU A 52 5.33 8.95 -4.74
N ARG A 53 6.58 8.82 -4.28
CA ARG A 53 7.72 8.45 -5.15
C ARG A 53 7.48 7.16 -5.93
N ASN A 54 6.93 6.14 -5.28
CA ASN A 54 6.59 4.87 -5.93
C ASN A 54 5.44 5.03 -6.94
N SER A 55 4.45 5.86 -6.64
CA SER A 55 3.35 6.17 -7.58
C SER A 55 3.85 6.92 -8.83
N LEU A 56 4.81 7.84 -8.65
CA LEU A 56 5.43 8.62 -9.72
C LEU A 56 6.33 7.76 -10.60
N GLN A 57 7.08 6.82 -10.02
CA GLN A 57 7.80 5.78 -10.75
C GLN A 57 6.82 5.03 -11.66
N GLY A 58 5.74 4.45 -11.13
CA GLY A 58 4.75 3.73 -11.94
C GLY A 58 4.13 4.56 -13.08
N LYS A 59 3.88 5.86 -12.85
CA LYS A 59 3.40 6.81 -13.89
C LYS A 59 4.45 7.09 -14.97
N LYS A 60 5.72 7.29 -14.58
CA LYS A 60 6.84 7.51 -15.51
C LYS A 60 7.02 6.31 -16.42
N TRP A 61 7.06 5.10 -15.87
CA TRP A 61 7.25 3.88 -16.66
C TRP A 61 6.06 3.56 -17.56
N ARG A 62 4.81 3.84 -17.15
CA ARG A 62 3.64 3.77 -18.06
C ARG A 62 3.77 4.71 -19.27
N ARG A 63 4.32 5.90 -19.09
CA ARG A 63 4.54 6.83 -20.21
C ARG A 63 5.65 6.35 -21.14
N VAL A 64 6.72 5.76 -20.60
CA VAL A 64 7.88 5.31 -21.39
C VAL A 64 7.62 3.98 -22.10
N TYR A 65 6.79 3.10 -21.54
CA TYR A 65 6.63 1.71 -22.03
C TYR A 65 5.18 1.31 -22.33
N GLY A 66 4.19 2.16 -22.07
CA GLY A 66 2.76 1.81 -22.13
C GLY A 66 2.10 1.82 -23.51
N ARG A 67 2.85 1.72 -24.61
CA ARG A 67 2.27 1.73 -25.97
C ARG A 67 2.31 0.41 -26.73
N GLU A 68 3.10 -0.58 -26.30
CA GLU A 68 3.16 -1.87 -27.00
C GLU A 68 2.73 -3.02 -26.10
N GLY A 69 1.57 -3.59 -26.42
CA GLY A 69 1.02 -4.76 -25.76
C GLY A 69 1.94 -5.97 -25.92
N LYS A 70 2.22 -6.66 -24.81
CA LYS A 70 2.99 -7.91 -24.83
C LYS A 70 2.25 -9.02 -24.10
N ARG A 71 1.51 -9.83 -24.86
CA ARG A 71 1.22 -11.23 -24.50
C ARG A 71 2.43 -12.07 -24.94
N GLY A 72 3.48 -12.11 -24.13
CA GLY A 72 4.71 -12.85 -24.42
C GLY A 72 5.75 -12.77 -23.29
N ARG A 73 6.82 -13.56 -23.36
CA ARG A 73 7.92 -13.65 -22.35
C ARG A 73 8.48 -12.27 -21.95
N ASP A 74 8.55 -11.35 -22.90
CA ASP A 74 8.97 -9.97 -22.68
C ASP A 74 8.07 -9.17 -21.72
N GLY A 75 6.76 -9.43 -21.73
CA GLY A 75 5.81 -8.80 -20.80
C GLY A 75 6.02 -9.27 -19.36
N VAL A 76 6.37 -10.56 -19.20
CA VAL A 76 6.72 -11.14 -17.89
C VAL A 76 8.04 -10.59 -17.38
N MET A 77 9.05 -10.42 -18.25
CA MET A 77 10.34 -9.80 -17.91
C MET A 77 10.18 -8.32 -17.51
N MET A 78 9.31 -7.58 -18.19
CA MET A 78 8.93 -6.22 -17.82
C MET A 78 8.28 -6.15 -16.44
N MET A 79 7.33 -7.04 -16.13
CA MET A 79 6.72 -7.12 -14.80
C MET A 79 7.73 -7.49 -13.71
N ALA A 80 8.70 -8.36 -14.01
CA ALA A 80 9.78 -8.71 -13.10
C ALA A 80 10.71 -7.51 -12.83
N MET A 81 11.06 -6.73 -13.86
CA MET A 81 11.82 -5.47 -13.72
C MET A 81 11.03 -4.36 -13.01
N MET A 82 9.70 -4.42 -13.05
CA MET A 82 8.81 -3.50 -12.33
C MET A 82 8.63 -3.83 -10.84
N ARG A 83 9.11 -4.98 -10.34
CA ARG A 83 9.05 -5.25 -8.90
C ARG A 83 9.99 -4.27 -8.18
N PRO A 84 9.49 -3.51 -7.19
CA PRO A 84 10.37 -2.70 -6.37
C PRO A 84 11.40 -3.63 -5.72
N ARG A 85 12.68 -3.30 -5.85
CA ARG A 85 13.75 -3.98 -5.11
C ARG A 85 13.46 -3.75 -3.63
N GLU A 86 13.05 -4.80 -2.92
CA GLU A 86 12.80 -4.74 -1.50
C GLU A 86 14.15 -4.58 -0.80
N GLU A 87 14.45 -3.34 -0.43
CA GLU A 87 15.46 -2.97 0.56
C GLU A 87 14.77 -2.78 1.93
#